data_AF-A0A2V2YT00-F1
#
_entry.id   AF-A0A2V2YT00-F1
#
_cell.length_a   1.000
_cell.length_b   1.000
_cell.length_c   1.000
_cell.angle_alpha   90.00
_cell.angle_beta   90.00
_cell.angle_gamma   90.00
#
_symmetry.space_group_name_H-M   'P 1'
#
loop_
_entity.id
_entity.type
_entity.pdbx_description
1 polymer ?
#
loop_
_entity_poly.entity_id
_entity_poly.type
_entity_poly.pdbx_seq_one_letter_code
_entity_poly.pdbx_strand_id
1 'polypeptide(L)'
;MQERIGVRQLTILVIHFMLGTSILIAPSNLAYVAKQDGWIAAILGIALVAISVFLYEALAKRYPTLTFTAMIEVIVGKWIGKLISLLVFSYLFLLTAFLVRVAGNFITTQILPETPIEAVIVILLAVIVAAVAYGIETIARASEMLFFPVLILLVLLVLFLLPESKPENLLPMLERGPKPIILSGFYLFTLQEVAVFLMLYPNVSKPEKIRIAMLKGILVGGIAVILTTTFCLLVLGTQLTERNIFASYSLAKKISVAQFLRVDAFMAIIWLIALFFKAAISYYGASIALTETLGLRRYRVLILPLSMLVMWLSIVVYQNIVEFLNFTPAIWSLYCTCFVVVLPLLLIMIDRLRFGSKPGGQAKQGAQQQAQQSGQQGGSQSQQPENVQSQQAGVQAQPVQNAQAQQTVAQGQQQNGSEQQSAPGTQQKIGVQAEIDGRQSQTNAVQNHVPPPTTQPP
;
A
#
# COMPACT_ATOMS: atom_id res chain seq x y z
N MET A 1 4.46 24.85 1.52
CA MET A 1 3.75 24.44 0.29
C MET A 1 2.68 23.43 0.70
N GLN A 2 1.43 23.60 0.23
CA GLN A 2 0.38 22.58 0.43
C GLN A 2 0.74 21.38 -0.45
N GLU A 3 1.00 20.22 0.15
CA GLU A 3 1.31 19.00 -0.57
C GLU A 3 0.10 18.59 -1.44
N ARG A 4 0.29 18.42 -2.76
CA ARG A 4 -0.77 18.09 -3.72
C ARG A 4 -0.44 16.87 -4.58
N ILE A 5 -1.41 15.96 -4.69
CA ILE A 5 -1.33 14.77 -5.53
C ILE A 5 -2.25 14.87 -6.75
N GLY A 6 -1.80 14.29 -7.86
CA GLY A 6 -2.59 14.15 -9.08
C GLY A 6 -3.66 13.07 -8.98
N VAL A 7 -4.70 13.16 -9.82
CA VAL A 7 -5.79 12.15 -9.88
C VAL A 7 -5.25 10.77 -10.25
N ARG A 8 -4.28 10.69 -11.18
CA ARG A 8 -3.63 9.44 -11.56
C ARG A 8 -2.84 8.84 -10.40
N GLN A 9 -2.09 9.67 -9.68
CA GLN A 9 -1.31 9.25 -8.52
C GLN A 9 -2.22 8.73 -7.40
N LEU A 10 -3.36 9.37 -7.15
CA LEU A 10 -4.37 8.84 -6.24
C LEU A 10 -4.85 7.45 -6.68
N THR A 11 -5.22 7.26 -7.95
CA THR A 11 -5.61 5.95 -8.48
C THR A 11 -4.54 4.89 -8.22
N ILE A 12 -3.26 5.21 -8.48
CA ILE A 12 -2.13 4.28 -8.30
C ILE A 12 -1.88 3.98 -6.82
N LEU A 13 -2.01 4.97 -5.92
CA LEU A 13 -1.92 4.76 -4.49
C LEU A 13 -3.03 3.81 -4.01
N VAL A 14 -4.26 3.98 -4.49
CA VAL A 14 -5.38 3.08 -4.19
C VAL A 14 -5.10 1.67 -4.69
N ILE A 15 -4.51 1.50 -5.88
CA ILE A 15 -4.13 0.17 -6.38
C ILE A 15 -3.13 -0.49 -5.43
N HIS A 16 -2.05 0.18 -5.06
CA HIS A 16 -1.07 -0.37 -4.11
C HIS A 16 -1.70 -0.66 -2.75
N PHE A 17 -2.59 0.22 -2.27
CA PHE A 17 -3.28 0.04 -1.00
C PHE A 17 -4.18 -1.21 -1.00
N MET A 18 -4.91 -1.45 -2.09
CA MET A 18 -5.73 -2.66 -2.28
C MET A 18 -4.87 -3.92 -2.34
N LEU A 19 -3.71 -3.86 -3.01
CA LEU A 19 -2.79 -4.98 -3.12
C LEU A 19 -2.11 -5.34 -1.79
N GLY A 20 -1.71 -4.33 -1.00
CA GLY A 20 -0.78 -4.40 0.13
C GLY A 20 -0.79 -5.70 0.93
N THR A 21 -1.78 -5.89 1.81
CA THR A 21 -1.94 -7.15 2.58
C THR A 21 -2.84 -8.17 1.89
N SER A 22 -3.79 -7.69 1.07
CA SER A 22 -4.85 -8.51 0.52
C SER A 22 -4.31 -9.61 -0.39
N ILE A 23 -3.31 -9.31 -1.22
CA ILE A 23 -2.79 -10.30 -2.15
C ILE A 23 -2.11 -11.50 -1.45
N LEU A 24 -1.55 -11.27 -0.25
CA LEU A 24 -0.89 -12.29 0.57
C LEU A 24 -1.90 -13.14 1.35
N ILE A 25 -2.85 -12.46 2.02
CA ILE A 25 -3.66 -13.06 3.09
C ILE A 25 -5.11 -13.32 2.64
N ALA A 26 -5.64 -12.53 1.71
CA ALA A 26 -7.05 -12.67 1.28
C ALA A 26 -7.38 -14.07 0.76
N PRO A 27 -6.55 -14.74 -0.08
CA PRO A 27 -6.91 -16.08 -0.55
C PRO A 27 -7.13 -17.07 0.59
N SER A 28 -6.26 -17.04 1.60
CA SER A 28 -6.35 -17.91 2.78
C SER A 28 -7.62 -17.60 3.59
N ASN A 29 -7.86 -16.32 3.92
CA ASN A 29 -9.04 -15.90 4.69
C ASN A 29 -10.36 -16.20 3.95
N LEU A 30 -10.38 -16.01 2.62
CA LEU A 30 -11.54 -16.27 1.80
C LEU A 30 -11.84 -17.78 1.73
N ALA A 31 -10.81 -18.59 1.47
CA ALA A 31 -10.92 -20.05 1.43
C ALA A 31 -11.30 -20.63 2.81
N TYR A 32 -10.82 -20.06 3.91
CA TYR A 32 -11.12 -20.55 5.26
C TYR A 32 -12.62 -20.62 5.54
N VAL A 33 -13.37 -19.58 5.15
CA VAL A 33 -14.82 -19.48 5.37
C VAL A 33 -15.62 -19.99 4.17
N ALA A 34 -15.35 -19.47 2.97
CA ALA A 34 -16.13 -19.74 1.76
C ALA A 34 -15.62 -20.92 0.94
N LYS A 35 -14.52 -21.58 1.36
CA LYS A 35 -13.94 -22.75 0.70
C LYS A 35 -13.68 -22.47 -0.79
N GLN A 36 -14.10 -23.38 -1.68
CA GLN A 36 -13.94 -23.21 -3.13
C GLN A 36 -14.70 -22.00 -3.70
N ASP A 37 -15.70 -21.48 -3.00
CA ASP A 37 -16.45 -20.28 -3.40
C ASP A 37 -15.76 -18.96 -2.98
N GLY A 38 -14.52 -19.02 -2.46
CA GLY A 38 -13.75 -17.87 -2.02
C GLY A 38 -13.56 -16.78 -3.08
N TRP A 39 -13.53 -17.14 -4.37
CA TRP A 39 -13.45 -16.17 -5.46
C TRP A 39 -14.75 -15.36 -5.64
N ILE A 40 -15.92 -15.97 -5.40
CA ILE A 40 -17.21 -15.27 -5.42
C ILE A 40 -17.29 -14.31 -4.23
N ALA A 41 -16.83 -14.78 -3.06
CA ALA A 41 -16.72 -13.95 -1.86
C ALA A 41 -15.78 -12.76 -2.09
N ALA A 42 -14.67 -12.95 -2.83
CA ALA A 42 -13.78 -11.88 -3.23
C ALA A 42 -14.51 -10.80 -4.04
N ILE A 43 -15.26 -11.21 -5.08
CA ILE A 43 -16.05 -10.29 -5.93
C ILE A 43 -17.02 -9.47 -5.08
N LEU A 44 -17.76 -10.13 -4.18
CA LEU A 44 -18.69 -9.46 -3.27
C LEU A 44 -17.97 -8.45 -2.37
N GLY A 45 -16.85 -8.84 -1.77
CA GLY A 45 -16.06 -7.96 -0.90
C GLY A 45 -15.58 -6.72 -1.65
N ILE A 46 -14.99 -6.88 -2.84
CA ILE A 46 -14.55 -5.75 -3.67
C ILE A 46 -15.71 -4.85 -4.08
N ALA A 47 -16.88 -5.42 -4.40
CA ALA A 47 -18.08 -4.64 -4.71
C ALA A 47 -18.52 -3.77 -3.52
N LEU A 48 -18.51 -4.31 -2.29
CA LEU A 48 -18.80 -3.55 -1.08
C LEU A 48 -17.78 -2.43 -0.83
N VAL A 49 -16.50 -2.66 -1.11
CA VAL A 49 -15.44 -1.64 -1.04
C VAL A 49 -15.75 -0.50 -2.01
N ALA A 50 -16.12 -0.81 -3.25
CA ALA A 50 -16.52 0.19 -4.23
C ALA A 50 -17.76 0.98 -3.80
N ILE A 51 -18.75 0.31 -3.17
CA ILE A 51 -19.94 0.97 -2.62
C ILE A 51 -19.57 1.96 -1.50
N SER A 52 -18.60 1.63 -0.64
CA SER A 52 -18.16 2.53 0.43
C SER A 52 -17.58 3.86 -0.07
N VAL A 53 -17.07 3.91 -1.31
CA VAL A 53 -16.59 5.16 -1.91
C VAL A 53 -17.69 6.21 -2.01
N PHE A 54 -18.93 5.81 -2.28
CA PHE A 54 -20.06 6.75 -2.35
C PHE A 54 -20.36 7.36 -0.97
N LEU A 55 -20.18 6.57 0.10
CA LEU A 55 -20.29 7.06 1.47
C LEU A 55 -19.23 8.13 1.76
N TYR A 56 -17.97 7.86 1.40
CA TYR A 56 -16.88 8.81 1.60
C TYR A 56 -17.01 10.06 0.75
N GLU A 57 -17.46 9.92 -0.50
CA GLU A 57 -17.71 11.05 -1.40
C GLU A 57 -18.80 11.97 -0.85
N ALA A 58 -19.84 11.43 -0.22
CA ALA A 58 -20.91 12.22 0.36
C ALA A 58 -20.40 13.19 1.45
N LEU A 59 -19.46 12.73 2.29
CA LEU A 59 -18.77 13.58 3.27
C LEU A 59 -17.82 14.58 2.58
N ALA A 60 -16.97 14.07 1.69
CA ALA A 60 -15.93 14.85 1.04
C ALA A 60 -16.46 16.02 0.20
N LYS A 61 -17.60 15.84 -0.48
CA LYS A 61 -18.25 16.92 -1.26
C LYS A 61 -18.71 18.07 -0.37
N ARG A 62 -19.12 17.78 0.86
CA ARG A 62 -19.59 18.80 1.80
C ARG A 62 -18.43 19.56 2.44
N TYR A 63 -17.28 18.90 2.59
CA TYR A 63 -16.09 19.44 3.25
C TYR A 63 -14.80 19.17 2.44
N PRO A 64 -14.66 19.75 1.22
CA PRO A 64 -13.61 19.37 0.27
C PRO A 64 -12.19 19.72 0.71
N THR A 65 -12.03 20.66 1.65
CA THR A 65 -10.73 21.14 2.11
C THR A 65 -10.31 20.58 3.46
N LEU A 66 -11.17 19.78 4.11
CA LEU A 66 -10.94 19.28 5.47
C LEU A 66 -10.55 17.80 5.44
N THR A 67 -9.58 17.45 6.27
CA THR A 67 -9.22 16.06 6.58
C THR A 67 -10.36 15.37 7.32
N PHE A 68 -10.30 14.04 7.46
CA PHE A 68 -11.36 13.30 8.16
C PHE A 68 -11.53 13.73 9.61
N THR A 69 -10.42 13.92 10.33
CA THR A 69 -10.40 14.41 11.72
C THR A 69 -10.93 15.84 11.84
N ALA A 70 -10.57 16.75 10.91
CA ALA A 70 -11.14 18.09 10.89
C ALA A 70 -12.65 18.09 10.56
N MET A 71 -13.10 17.22 9.65
CA MET A 71 -14.53 17.03 9.35
C MET A 71 -15.30 16.59 10.60
N ILE A 72 -14.76 15.62 11.34
CA ILE A 72 -15.35 15.13 12.59
C ILE A 72 -15.55 16.28 13.58
N GLU A 73 -14.51 17.09 13.85
CA GLU A 73 -14.61 18.21 14.78
C GLU A 73 -15.67 19.25 14.37
N VAL A 74 -15.81 19.55 13.08
CA VAL A 74 -16.84 20.47 12.57
C VAL A 74 -18.24 19.90 12.76
N ILE A 75 -18.44 18.60 12.50
CA ILE A 75 -19.76 17.96 12.54
C ILE A 75 -20.26 17.80 13.98
N VAL A 76 -19.45 17.22 14.87
CA VAL A 76 -19.87 16.86 16.24
C VAL A 76 -19.43 17.88 17.31
N GLY A 77 -18.61 18.86 16.96
CA GLY A 77 -18.06 19.86 17.87
C GLY A 77 -16.71 19.47 18.47
N LYS A 78 -16.02 20.44 19.07
CA LYS A 78 -14.60 20.35 19.46
C LYS A 78 -14.27 19.22 20.44
N TRP A 79 -15.06 19.05 21.51
CA TRP A 79 -14.74 18.08 22.58
C TRP A 79 -14.97 16.64 22.15
N ILE A 80 -16.18 16.33 21.68
CA ILE A 80 -16.53 15.00 21.18
C ILE A 80 -15.73 14.69 19.91
N GLY A 81 -15.53 15.69 19.05
CA GLY A 81 -14.76 15.54 17.82
C GLY A 81 -13.30 15.19 18.06
N LYS A 82 -12.65 15.76 19.09
CA LYS A 82 -11.29 15.36 19.49
C LYS A 82 -11.23 13.92 19.99
N LEU A 83 -12.22 13.48 20.78
CA LEU A 83 -12.27 12.10 21.25
C LEU A 83 -12.40 11.12 20.06
N ILE A 84 -13.32 11.38 19.14
CA ILE A 84 -13.50 10.55 17.94
C ILE A 84 -12.26 10.62 17.03
N SER A 85 -11.63 11.80 16.89
CA SER A 85 -10.41 11.95 16.10
C SER A 85 -9.23 11.17 16.71
N LEU A 86 -9.15 11.08 18.03
CA LEU A 86 -8.18 10.22 18.72
C LEU A 86 -8.45 8.73 18.43
N LEU A 87 -9.72 8.31 18.30
CA LEU A 87 -10.07 6.96 17.87
C LEU A 87 -9.64 6.72 16.41
N VAL A 88 -9.84 7.68 15.51
CA VAL A 88 -9.35 7.60 14.12
C VAL A 88 -7.82 7.49 14.08
N PHE A 89 -7.11 8.27 14.89
CA PHE A 89 -5.67 8.13 15.07
C PHE A 89 -5.32 6.70 15.51
N SER A 90 -5.97 6.18 16.57
CA SER A 90 -5.70 4.83 17.09
C SER A 90 -5.89 3.76 16.02
N TYR A 91 -6.91 3.90 15.17
CA TYR A 91 -7.19 2.99 14.08
C TYR A 91 -6.07 2.97 13.04
N LEU A 92 -5.67 4.14 12.54
CA LEU A 92 -4.59 4.24 11.54
C LEU A 92 -3.22 3.84 12.13
N PHE A 93 -3.01 4.13 13.41
CA PHE A 93 -1.79 3.80 14.12
C PHE A 93 -1.65 2.29 14.35
N LEU A 94 -2.71 1.64 14.84
CA LEU A 94 -2.79 0.18 14.97
C LEU A 94 -2.63 -0.49 13.62
N LEU A 95 -3.33 0.00 12.58
CA LEU A 95 -3.19 -0.52 11.23
C LEU A 95 -1.73 -0.50 10.77
N THR A 96 -1.00 0.59 11.01
CA THR A 96 0.43 0.67 10.66
C THR A 96 1.25 -0.40 11.40
N ALA A 97 1.02 -0.59 12.70
CA ALA A 97 1.70 -1.63 13.48
C ALA A 97 1.39 -3.05 12.96
N PHE A 98 0.14 -3.33 12.62
CA PHE A 98 -0.26 -4.59 12.01
C PHE A 98 0.45 -4.83 10.68
N LEU A 99 0.50 -3.83 9.80
CA LEU A 99 1.13 -3.95 8.48
C LEU A 99 2.62 -4.26 8.58
N VAL A 100 3.33 -3.56 9.48
CA VAL A 100 4.76 -3.77 9.71
C VAL A 100 5.03 -5.13 10.35
N ARG A 101 4.18 -5.58 11.28
CA ARG A 101 4.27 -6.92 11.87
C ARG A 101 4.02 -8.02 10.84
N VAL A 102 3.02 -7.86 9.96
CA VAL A 102 2.74 -8.80 8.85
C VAL A 102 3.94 -8.88 7.91
N ALA A 103 4.57 -7.75 7.58
CA ALA A 103 5.81 -7.73 6.78
C ALA A 103 6.93 -8.52 7.46
N GLY A 104 7.15 -8.25 8.75
CA GLY A 104 8.14 -8.94 9.57
C GLY A 104 7.94 -10.45 9.53
N ASN A 105 6.73 -10.91 9.84
CA ASN A 105 6.37 -12.33 9.81
C ASN A 105 6.57 -12.94 8.43
N PHE A 106 6.20 -12.25 7.36
CA PHE A 106 6.43 -12.76 6.01
C PHE A 106 7.92 -12.96 5.72
N ILE A 107 8.75 -11.93 5.96
CA ILE A 107 10.20 -12.03 5.74
C ILE A 107 10.83 -13.14 6.59
N THR A 108 10.55 -13.17 7.89
CA THR A 108 11.18 -14.13 8.82
C THR A 108 10.59 -15.53 8.75
N THR A 109 9.50 -15.77 8.04
CA THR A 109 8.99 -17.14 7.83
C THR A 109 9.28 -17.68 6.44
N GLN A 110 9.40 -16.80 5.44
CA GLN A 110 9.47 -17.22 4.04
C GLN A 110 10.83 -16.98 3.38
N ILE A 111 11.60 -15.99 3.84
CA ILE A 111 12.79 -15.50 3.12
C ILE A 111 14.04 -15.59 4.00
N LEU A 112 14.00 -15.03 5.22
CA LEU A 112 15.13 -14.91 6.13
C LEU A 112 14.79 -15.46 7.52
N PRO A 113 14.66 -16.80 7.69
CA PRO A 113 14.21 -17.41 8.93
C PRO A 113 15.13 -17.21 10.13
N GLU A 114 16.43 -17.08 9.87
CA GLU A 114 17.44 -16.85 10.91
C GLU A 114 17.54 -15.38 11.36
N THR A 115 16.78 -14.46 10.72
CA THR A 115 16.82 -13.04 11.05
C THR A 115 15.78 -12.70 12.12
N PRO A 116 16.17 -12.00 13.21
CA PRO A 116 15.22 -11.54 14.21
C PRO A 116 14.22 -10.55 13.60
N ILE A 117 12.95 -10.69 13.98
CA ILE A 117 11.84 -9.92 13.41
C ILE A 117 11.99 -8.42 13.67
N GLU A 118 12.60 -8.05 14.79
CA GLU A 118 12.90 -6.68 15.18
C GLU A 118 13.79 -5.99 14.15
N ALA A 119 14.81 -6.68 13.63
CA ALA A 119 15.71 -6.13 12.62
C ALA A 119 14.97 -5.82 11.31
N VAL A 120 14.08 -6.72 10.89
CA VAL A 120 13.23 -6.52 9.70
C VAL A 120 12.30 -5.32 9.88
N ILE A 121 11.65 -5.24 11.05
CA ILE A 121 10.71 -4.16 11.38
C ILE A 121 11.42 -2.81 11.42
N VAL A 122 12.61 -2.72 12.01
CA VAL A 122 13.41 -1.48 12.06
C VAL A 122 13.75 -0.99 10.66
N ILE A 123 14.20 -1.89 9.77
CA ILE A 123 14.54 -1.52 8.39
C ILE A 123 13.30 -1.02 7.63
N LEU A 124 12.19 -1.74 7.73
CA LEU A 124 10.95 -1.34 7.07
C LEU A 124 10.43 0.00 7.59
N LEU A 125 10.45 0.20 8.92
CA LEU A 125 10.07 1.47 9.53
C LEU A 125 10.99 2.61 9.13
N ALA A 126 12.29 2.39 8.99
CA ALA A 126 13.22 3.43 8.54
C ALA A 126 12.83 3.96 7.15
N VAL A 127 12.47 3.07 6.22
CA VAL A 127 12.02 3.46 4.87
C VAL A 127 10.66 4.17 4.92
N ILE A 128 9.71 3.69 5.74
CA ILE A 128 8.40 4.33 5.94
C ILE A 128 8.56 5.73 6.54
N VAL A 129 9.38 5.86 7.58
CA VAL A 129 9.68 7.14 8.26
C VAL A 129 10.28 8.13 7.28
N ALA A 130 11.26 7.70 6.47
CA ALA A 130 11.85 8.56 5.44
C ALA A 130 10.78 9.02 4.43
N ALA A 131 9.97 8.10 3.91
CA ALA A 131 8.93 8.42 2.94
C ALA A 131 7.89 9.40 3.48
N VAL A 132 7.40 9.19 4.72
CA VAL A 132 6.43 10.07 5.38
C VAL A 132 7.06 11.41 5.76
N ALA A 133 8.35 11.45 6.12
CA ALA A 133 9.07 12.70 6.38
C ALA A 133 9.21 13.57 5.13
N TYR A 134 9.27 12.97 3.93
CA TYR A 134 9.27 13.69 2.65
C TYR A 134 7.87 14.03 2.12
N GLY A 135 6.79 13.62 2.80
CA GLY A 135 5.40 13.99 2.50
C GLY A 135 4.69 13.14 1.45
N ILE A 136 3.38 13.38 1.29
CA ILE A 136 2.51 12.53 0.45
C ILE A 136 2.83 12.63 -1.04
N GLU A 137 3.34 13.77 -1.52
CA GLU A 137 3.78 13.94 -2.91
C GLU A 137 4.94 12.99 -3.28
N THR A 138 5.83 12.73 -2.33
CA THR A 138 6.98 11.85 -2.54
C THR A 138 6.53 10.39 -2.58
N ILE A 139 5.64 10.00 -1.66
CA ILE A 139 4.99 8.68 -1.66
C ILE A 139 4.23 8.46 -2.97
N ALA A 140 3.45 9.45 -3.41
CA ALA A 140 2.69 9.42 -4.66
C ALA A 140 3.59 9.22 -5.89
N ARG A 141 4.67 9.99 -6.01
CA ARG A 141 5.64 9.86 -7.12
C ARG A 141 6.35 8.51 -7.11
N ALA A 142 6.76 8.03 -5.94
CA ALA A 142 7.37 6.70 -5.81
C ALA A 142 6.39 5.59 -6.22
N SER A 143 5.10 5.71 -5.84
CA SER A 143 4.08 4.73 -6.23
C SER A 143 3.87 4.69 -7.75
N GLU A 144 3.93 5.83 -8.41
CA GLU A 144 3.80 5.93 -9.87
C GLU A 144 4.99 5.30 -10.60
N MET A 145 6.20 5.46 -10.06
CA MET A 145 7.42 4.83 -10.58
C MET A 145 7.38 3.30 -10.46
N LEU A 146 6.94 2.78 -9.30
CA LEU A 146 6.92 1.33 -9.03
C LEU A 146 5.68 0.62 -9.59
N PHE A 147 4.69 1.36 -10.06
CA PHE A 147 3.45 0.80 -10.59
C PHE A 147 3.65 -0.12 -11.79
N PHE A 148 4.43 0.31 -12.80
CA PHE A 148 4.60 -0.48 -14.02
C PHE A 148 5.32 -1.82 -13.78
N PRO A 149 6.43 -1.86 -13.02
CA PRO A 149 7.05 -3.13 -12.63
C PRO A 149 6.08 -4.07 -11.91
N VAL A 150 5.30 -3.55 -10.95
CA VAL A 150 4.29 -4.33 -10.22
C VAL A 150 3.23 -4.90 -11.16
N LEU A 151 2.73 -4.09 -12.09
CA LEU A 151 1.71 -4.51 -13.06
C LEU A 151 2.24 -5.59 -14.01
N ILE A 152 3.45 -5.42 -14.56
CA ILE A 152 4.06 -6.39 -15.48
C ILE A 152 4.22 -7.74 -14.79
N LEU A 153 4.77 -7.74 -13.58
CA LEU A 153 4.99 -8.98 -12.84
C LEU A 153 3.67 -9.67 -12.45
N LEU A 154 2.63 -8.92 -12.11
CA LEU A 154 1.30 -9.47 -11.86
C LEU A 154 0.71 -10.14 -13.11
N VAL A 155 0.87 -9.52 -14.29
CA VAL A 155 0.42 -10.11 -15.56
C VAL A 155 1.20 -11.38 -15.88
N LEU A 156 2.52 -11.36 -15.74
CA LEU A 156 3.36 -12.53 -15.97
C LEU A 156 3.00 -13.69 -15.03
N LEU A 157 2.69 -13.40 -13.77
CA LEU A 157 2.21 -14.40 -12.82
C LEU A 157 0.96 -15.11 -13.33
N VAL A 158 -0.04 -14.33 -13.73
CA VAL A 158 -1.30 -14.87 -14.25
C VAL A 158 -1.05 -15.74 -15.48
N LEU A 159 -0.20 -15.29 -16.40
CA LEU A 159 0.15 -16.04 -17.60
C LEU A 159 0.83 -17.38 -17.29
N PHE A 160 1.74 -17.41 -16.31
CA PHE A 160 2.43 -18.63 -15.90
C PHE A 160 1.59 -19.59 -15.07
N LEU A 161 0.52 -19.10 -14.43
CA LEU A 161 -0.39 -19.93 -13.65
C LEU A 161 -1.52 -20.57 -14.45
N LEU A 162 -1.84 -20.02 -15.63
CA LEU A 162 -2.89 -20.55 -16.49
C LEU A 162 -2.72 -22.05 -16.82
N PRO A 163 -1.52 -22.55 -17.21
CA PRO A 163 -1.33 -23.97 -17.53
C PRO A 163 -1.48 -24.91 -16.33
N GLU A 164 -1.22 -24.42 -15.12
CA GLU A 164 -1.26 -25.22 -13.87
C GLU A 164 -2.67 -25.27 -13.25
N SER A 165 -3.63 -24.54 -13.82
CA SER A 165 -4.96 -24.40 -13.26
C SER A 165 -5.81 -25.65 -13.47
N LYS A 166 -6.48 -26.09 -12.40
CA LYS A 166 -7.39 -27.25 -12.40
C LYS A 166 -8.81 -26.77 -12.06
N PRO A 167 -9.67 -26.53 -13.07
CA PRO A 167 -11.04 -26.03 -12.86
C PRO A 167 -11.88 -26.88 -11.91
N GLU A 168 -11.57 -28.17 -11.80
CA GLU A 168 -12.24 -29.12 -10.93
C GLU A 168 -12.13 -28.72 -9.45
N ASN A 169 -11.08 -27.98 -9.07
CA ASN A 169 -10.88 -27.49 -7.71
C ASN A 169 -11.90 -26.42 -7.28
N LEU A 170 -12.65 -25.83 -8.23
CA LEU A 170 -13.76 -24.91 -7.93
C LEU A 170 -15.10 -25.64 -7.78
N LEU A 171 -15.15 -26.93 -8.07
CA LEU A 171 -16.35 -27.75 -7.95
C LEU A 171 -16.36 -28.54 -6.64
N PRO A 172 -17.55 -28.82 -6.07
CA PRO A 172 -18.85 -28.24 -6.45
C PRO A 172 -18.99 -26.77 -6.01
N MET A 173 -19.60 -25.94 -6.86
CA MET A 173 -19.88 -24.54 -6.53
C MET A 173 -21.11 -24.41 -5.63
N LEU A 174 -21.08 -23.45 -4.71
CA LEU A 174 -22.20 -23.09 -3.81
C LEU A 174 -22.65 -24.23 -2.88
N GLU A 175 -21.79 -25.21 -2.62
CA GLU A 175 -22.11 -26.42 -1.83
C GLU A 175 -22.61 -26.08 -0.43
N ARG A 176 -22.04 -25.03 0.18
CA ARG A 176 -22.38 -24.58 1.54
C ARG A 176 -23.39 -23.42 1.57
N GLY A 177 -24.04 -23.16 0.44
CA GLY A 177 -24.98 -22.07 0.25
C GLY A 177 -24.34 -20.67 0.29
N PRO A 178 -25.16 -19.60 0.28
CA PRO A 178 -24.67 -18.23 0.14
C PRO A 178 -24.09 -17.63 1.44
N LYS A 179 -24.44 -18.17 2.62
CA LYS A 179 -24.07 -17.57 3.91
C LYS A 179 -22.55 -17.44 4.11
N PRO A 180 -21.71 -18.47 3.83
CA PRO A 180 -20.26 -18.34 3.96
C PRO A 180 -19.65 -17.32 2.99
N ILE A 181 -20.23 -17.19 1.79
CA ILE A 181 -19.79 -16.24 0.76
C ILE A 181 -20.03 -14.81 1.23
N ILE A 182 -21.22 -14.53 1.78
CA ILE A 182 -21.57 -13.20 2.30
C ILE A 182 -20.66 -12.82 3.47
N LEU A 183 -20.47 -13.74 4.42
CA LEU A 183 -19.65 -13.49 5.60
C LEU A 183 -18.18 -13.25 5.21
N SER A 184 -17.64 -14.09 4.34
CA SER A 184 -16.26 -13.99 3.88
C SER A 184 -16.01 -12.73 3.04
N GLY A 185 -16.96 -12.38 2.16
CA GLY A 185 -16.92 -11.13 1.40
C GLY A 185 -17.01 -9.90 2.31
N PHE A 186 -17.82 -9.94 3.36
CA PHE A 186 -17.89 -8.88 4.38
C PHE A 186 -16.55 -8.71 5.11
N TYR A 187 -15.89 -9.81 5.51
CA TYR A 187 -14.55 -9.73 6.10
C TYR A 187 -13.55 -9.07 5.15
N LEU A 188 -13.48 -9.51 3.89
CA LEU A 188 -12.59 -8.88 2.90
C LEU A 188 -12.85 -7.38 2.75
N PHE A 189 -14.13 -6.98 2.70
CA PHE A 189 -14.55 -5.59 2.62
C PHE A 189 -13.99 -4.75 3.77
N THR A 190 -14.19 -5.20 5.00
CA THR A 190 -13.75 -4.46 6.20
C THR A 190 -12.22 -4.34 6.29
N LEU A 191 -11.48 -5.34 5.78
CA LEU A 191 -10.03 -5.41 5.78
C LEU A 191 -9.36 -4.62 4.64
N GLN A 192 -10.13 -4.05 3.70
CA GLN A 192 -9.54 -3.16 2.69
C GLN A 192 -9.22 -1.76 3.23
N GLU A 193 -9.78 -1.35 4.38
CA GLU A 193 -9.35 -0.17 5.15
C GLU A 193 -9.30 1.17 4.37
N VAL A 194 -10.01 1.25 3.24
CA VAL A 194 -9.99 2.37 2.28
C VAL A 194 -10.45 3.71 2.86
N ALA A 195 -11.05 3.72 4.06
CA ALA A 195 -11.42 4.93 4.79
C ALA A 195 -10.22 5.85 5.07
N VAL A 196 -8.98 5.33 5.09
CA VAL A 196 -7.76 6.16 5.25
C VAL A 196 -7.67 7.26 4.20
N PHE A 197 -8.20 7.05 2.99
CA PHE A 197 -8.11 8.04 1.91
C PHE A 197 -8.90 9.32 2.22
N LEU A 198 -9.88 9.29 3.13
CA LEU A 198 -10.54 10.52 3.62
C LEU A 198 -9.54 11.50 4.25
N MET A 199 -8.41 11.03 4.79
CA MET A 199 -7.33 11.89 5.27
C MET A 199 -6.55 12.56 4.13
N LEU A 200 -6.51 11.97 2.95
CA LEU A 200 -5.73 12.42 1.79
C LEU A 200 -6.55 13.27 0.82
N TYR A 201 -7.88 13.27 0.91
CA TYR A 201 -8.75 14.01 -0.02
C TYR A 201 -8.40 15.50 -0.16
N PRO A 202 -8.07 16.25 0.92
CA PRO A 202 -7.66 17.66 0.80
C PRO A 202 -6.38 17.86 -0.02
N ASN A 203 -5.53 16.84 -0.13
CA ASN A 203 -4.30 16.88 -0.92
C ASN A 203 -4.55 16.64 -2.41
N VAL A 204 -5.77 16.28 -2.85
CA VAL A 204 -6.02 15.93 -4.25
C VAL A 204 -6.30 17.18 -5.08
N SER A 205 -5.53 17.38 -6.15
CA SER A 205 -5.61 18.59 -6.99
C SER A 205 -6.98 18.83 -7.65
N LYS A 206 -7.74 17.76 -7.93
CA LYS A 206 -9.04 17.78 -8.62
C LYS A 206 -10.08 17.02 -7.81
N PRO A 207 -10.69 17.65 -6.79
CA PRO A 207 -11.60 16.98 -5.85
C PRO A 207 -12.81 16.33 -6.55
N GLU A 208 -13.27 16.90 -7.65
CA GLU A 208 -14.39 16.40 -8.46
C GLU A 208 -14.10 15.05 -9.12
N LYS A 209 -12.81 14.66 -9.25
CA LYS A 209 -12.39 13.40 -9.86
C LYS A 209 -12.00 12.33 -8.83
N ILE A 210 -12.04 12.62 -7.53
CA ILE A 210 -11.66 11.69 -6.46
C ILE A 210 -12.44 10.38 -6.55
N ARG A 211 -13.78 10.45 -6.69
CA ARG A 211 -14.62 9.24 -6.80
C ARG A 211 -14.16 8.34 -7.93
N ILE A 212 -13.95 8.90 -9.12
CA ILE A 212 -13.56 8.12 -10.30
C ILE A 212 -12.17 7.52 -10.10
N ALA A 213 -11.24 8.25 -9.48
CA ALA A 213 -9.92 7.73 -9.15
C ALA A 213 -9.97 6.57 -8.15
N MET A 214 -10.73 6.73 -7.07
CA MET A 214 -10.96 5.69 -6.05
C MET A 214 -11.58 4.43 -6.68
N LEU A 215 -12.66 4.58 -7.44
CA LEU A 215 -13.35 3.44 -8.08
C LEU A 215 -12.44 2.74 -9.10
N LYS A 216 -11.68 3.48 -9.92
CA LYS A 216 -10.70 2.88 -10.84
C LYS A 216 -9.62 2.11 -10.09
N GLY A 217 -9.09 2.67 -9.01
CA GLY A 217 -8.04 2.03 -8.22
C GLY A 217 -8.54 0.77 -7.52
N ILE A 218 -9.74 0.83 -6.92
CA ILE A 218 -10.42 -0.31 -6.29
C ILE A 218 -10.72 -1.39 -7.32
N LEU A 219 -11.18 -1.03 -8.53
CA LEU A 219 -11.46 -2.00 -9.58
C LEU A 219 -10.19 -2.72 -10.03
N VAL A 220 -9.12 -1.97 -10.34
CA VAL A 220 -7.85 -2.57 -10.83
C VAL A 220 -7.19 -3.41 -9.73
N GLY A 221 -7.03 -2.87 -8.53
CA GLY A 221 -6.47 -3.61 -7.39
C GLY A 221 -7.35 -4.77 -6.94
N GLY A 222 -8.67 -4.59 -6.98
CA GLY A 222 -9.64 -5.63 -6.64
C GLY A 222 -9.65 -6.79 -7.63
N ILE A 223 -9.55 -6.52 -8.94
CA ILE A 223 -9.37 -7.56 -9.97
C ILE A 223 -8.12 -8.38 -9.67
N ALA A 224 -7.00 -7.74 -9.30
CA ALA A 224 -5.78 -8.45 -8.94
C ALA A 224 -5.97 -9.37 -7.72
N VAL A 225 -6.69 -8.92 -6.68
CA VAL A 225 -7.01 -9.73 -5.50
C VAL A 225 -7.93 -10.90 -5.85
N ILE A 226 -8.96 -10.66 -6.68
CA ILE A 226 -9.88 -11.70 -7.16
C ILE A 226 -9.09 -12.74 -7.96
N LEU A 227 -8.31 -12.33 -8.96
CA LEU A 227 -7.52 -13.23 -9.78
C LEU A 227 -6.55 -14.06 -8.93
N THR A 228 -5.82 -13.41 -8.01
CA THR A 228 -4.89 -14.12 -7.12
C THR A 228 -5.61 -15.16 -6.28
N THR A 229 -6.79 -14.83 -5.74
CA THR A 229 -7.61 -15.77 -4.97
C THR A 229 -8.08 -16.94 -5.83
N THR A 230 -8.59 -16.65 -7.02
CA THR A 230 -9.05 -17.67 -7.97
C THR A 230 -7.93 -18.61 -8.36
N PHE A 231 -6.74 -18.10 -8.67
CA PHE A 231 -5.60 -18.97 -9.01
C PHE A 231 -5.06 -19.77 -7.82
N CYS A 232 -5.10 -19.23 -6.60
CA CYS A 232 -4.78 -20.01 -5.40
C CYS A 232 -5.73 -21.22 -5.32
N LEU A 233 -7.04 -21.01 -5.47
CA LEU A 233 -8.02 -22.08 -5.42
C LEU A 233 -7.86 -23.07 -6.59
N LEU A 234 -7.67 -22.60 -7.82
CA LEU A 234 -7.50 -23.44 -9.01
C LEU A 234 -6.25 -24.33 -8.97
N VAL A 235 -5.13 -23.82 -8.42
CA VAL A 235 -3.83 -24.51 -8.51
C VAL A 235 -3.46 -25.21 -7.20
N LEU A 236 -3.76 -24.60 -6.05
CA LEU A 236 -3.50 -25.20 -4.73
C LEU A 236 -4.67 -26.06 -4.26
N GLY A 237 -5.89 -25.75 -4.68
CA GLY A 237 -7.11 -26.29 -4.07
C GLY A 237 -7.44 -25.61 -2.74
N THR A 238 -8.66 -25.87 -2.24
CA THR A 238 -9.19 -25.24 -1.02
C THR A 238 -8.35 -25.54 0.21
N GLN A 239 -8.00 -26.82 0.43
CA GLN A 239 -7.33 -27.29 1.66
C GLN A 239 -5.92 -26.70 1.81
N LEU A 240 -5.18 -26.55 0.71
CA LEU A 240 -3.88 -25.89 0.76
C LEU A 240 -4.02 -24.38 0.85
N THR A 241 -5.00 -23.77 0.19
CA THR A 241 -5.20 -22.32 0.23
C THR A 241 -5.55 -21.85 1.64
N GLU A 242 -6.46 -22.52 2.34
CA GLU A 242 -6.88 -22.11 3.68
C GLU A 242 -5.81 -22.34 4.76
N ARG A 243 -4.95 -23.35 4.59
CA ARG A 243 -3.91 -23.70 5.58
C ARG A 243 -2.64 -22.86 5.44
N ASN A 244 -2.44 -22.21 4.29
CA ASN A 244 -1.27 -21.37 4.02
C ASN A 244 -1.65 -19.90 4.13
N ILE A 245 -1.17 -19.23 5.18
CA ILE A 245 -1.44 -17.81 5.43
C ILE A 245 -0.99 -16.93 4.25
N PHE A 246 0.17 -17.26 3.69
CA PHE A 246 0.73 -16.64 2.49
C PHE A 246 0.48 -17.55 1.28
N ALA A 247 -0.79 -17.85 1.02
CA ALA A 247 -1.21 -18.80 -0.02
C ALA A 247 -0.70 -18.40 -1.40
N SER A 248 -0.75 -17.11 -1.75
CA SER A 248 -0.23 -16.61 -3.03
C SER A 248 1.28 -16.78 -3.17
N TYR A 249 2.03 -16.77 -2.06
CA TYR A 249 3.47 -17.07 -2.07
C TYR A 249 3.73 -18.55 -2.30
N SER A 250 2.95 -19.39 -1.64
CA SER A 250 2.99 -20.84 -1.84
C SER A 250 2.63 -21.21 -3.28
N LEU A 251 1.70 -20.48 -3.88
CA LEU A 251 1.34 -20.58 -5.28
C LEU A 251 2.51 -20.22 -6.19
N ALA A 252 3.18 -19.08 -5.94
CA ALA A 252 4.34 -18.66 -6.72
C ALA A 252 5.49 -19.68 -6.66
N LYS A 253 5.70 -20.31 -5.49
CA LYS A 253 6.70 -21.40 -5.31
C LYS A 253 6.42 -22.65 -6.15
N LYS A 254 5.16 -22.91 -6.53
CA LYS A 254 4.83 -24.04 -7.41
C LYS A 254 5.24 -23.78 -8.86
N ILE A 255 5.41 -22.52 -9.26
CA ILE A 255 5.78 -22.16 -10.64
C ILE A 255 7.29 -22.37 -10.80
N SER A 256 7.68 -23.51 -11.35
CA SER A 256 9.06 -23.80 -11.75
C SER A 256 9.26 -23.44 -13.23
N VAL A 257 9.63 -22.19 -13.54
CA VAL A 257 10.11 -21.85 -14.90
C VAL A 257 11.61 -22.10 -14.97
N ALA A 258 12.00 -23.11 -15.74
CA ALA A 258 13.37 -23.37 -16.18
C ALA A 258 14.44 -23.51 -15.08
N GLN A 259 14.14 -24.10 -13.91
CA GLN A 259 15.06 -24.41 -12.77
C GLN A 259 15.94 -23.26 -12.20
N PHE A 260 16.06 -22.12 -12.89
CA PHE A 260 16.94 -20.99 -12.56
C PHE A 260 16.16 -19.72 -12.20
N LEU A 261 14.90 -19.56 -12.63
CA LEU A 261 14.09 -18.38 -12.31
C LEU A 261 13.28 -18.59 -11.03
N ARG A 262 13.67 -17.89 -9.96
CA ARG A 262 12.93 -17.80 -8.69
C ARG A 262 11.75 -16.84 -8.81
N VAL A 263 10.64 -17.32 -9.37
CA VAL A 263 9.37 -16.55 -9.51
C VAL A 263 8.83 -16.08 -8.16
N ASP A 264 9.06 -16.86 -7.11
CA ASP A 264 8.71 -16.54 -5.73
C ASP A 264 9.42 -15.27 -5.21
N ALA A 265 10.69 -15.05 -5.58
CA ALA A 265 11.43 -13.84 -5.19
C ALA A 265 10.82 -12.55 -5.80
N PHE A 266 10.41 -12.60 -7.07
CA PHE A 266 9.72 -11.46 -7.71
C PHE A 266 8.40 -11.14 -7.02
N MET A 267 7.65 -12.18 -6.62
CA MET A 267 6.40 -12.01 -5.88
C MET A 267 6.59 -11.35 -4.52
N ALA A 268 7.60 -11.79 -3.77
CA ALA A 268 7.95 -11.17 -2.50
C ALA A 268 8.23 -9.66 -2.66
N ILE A 269 8.97 -9.27 -3.70
CA ILE A 269 9.30 -7.85 -3.97
C ILE A 269 8.04 -7.02 -4.22
N ILE A 270 7.14 -7.49 -5.10
CA ILE A 270 5.89 -6.78 -5.43
C ILE A 270 5.07 -6.52 -4.17
N TRP A 271 4.96 -7.53 -3.31
CA TRP A 271 4.13 -7.41 -2.12
C TRP A 271 4.76 -6.56 -1.06
N LEU A 272 6.08 -6.63 -0.87
CA LEU A 272 6.77 -5.69 0.03
C LEU A 272 6.59 -4.24 -0.42
N ILE A 273 6.62 -3.99 -1.73
CA ILE A 273 6.34 -2.65 -2.29
C ILE A 273 4.89 -2.23 -2.00
N ALA A 274 3.91 -3.08 -2.30
CA ALA A 274 2.50 -2.76 -2.06
C ALA A 274 2.20 -2.55 -0.56
N LEU A 275 2.75 -3.42 0.30
CA LEU A 275 2.64 -3.35 1.74
C LEU A 275 3.30 -2.08 2.30
N PHE A 276 4.47 -1.71 1.79
CA PHE A 276 5.14 -0.46 2.11
C PHE A 276 4.24 0.74 1.83
N PHE A 277 3.63 0.83 0.63
CA PHE A 277 2.73 1.95 0.32
C PHE A 277 1.50 1.97 1.23
N LYS A 278 0.90 0.80 1.49
CA LYS A 278 -0.23 0.69 2.43
C LYS A 278 0.16 1.19 3.82
N ALA A 279 1.31 0.76 4.34
CA ALA A 279 1.82 1.18 5.64
C ALA A 279 2.19 2.66 5.69
N ALA A 280 2.83 3.19 4.65
CA ALA A 280 3.22 4.59 4.57
C ALA A 280 2.01 5.53 4.52
N ILE A 281 0.95 5.18 3.77
CA ILE A 281 -0.30 5.96 3.71
C ILE A 281 -1.01 5.95 5.07
N SER A 282 -1.12 4.78 5.71
CA SER A 282 -1.70 4.64 7.05
C SER A 282 -0.91 5.43 8.10
N TYR A 283 0.42 5.40 8.03
CA TYR A 283 1.29 6.10 8.96
C TYR A 283 1.26 7.62 8.79
N TYR A 284 1.23 8.08 7.52
CA TYR A 284 1.02 9.49 7.19
C TYR A 284 -0.34 9.99 7.72
N GLY A 285 -1.41 9.22 7.49
CA GLY A 285 -2.74 9.52 8.01
C GLY A 285 -2.78 9.58 9.54
N ALA A 286 -2.17 8.62 10.24
CA ALA A 286 -2.07 8.63 11.69
C ALA A 286 -1.32 9.87 12.22
N SER A 287 -0.20 10.22 11.58
CA SER A 287 0.61 11.38 11.97
C SER A 287 -0.17 12.69 11.86
N ILE A 288 -0.95 12.87 10.79
CA ILE A 288 -1.82 14.04 10.62
C ILE A 288 -2.98 14.02 11.61
N ALA A 289 -3.66 12.87 11.76
CA ALA A 289 -4.79 12.74 12.68
C ALA A 289 -4.40 13.17 14.11
N LEU A 290 -3.25 12.72 14.60
CA LEU A 290 -2.76 13.10 15.94
C LEU A 290 -2.37 14.58 16.00
N THR A 291 -1.70 15.08 14.96
CA THR A 291 -1.29 16.50 14.87
C THR A 291 -2.49 17.43 14.99
N GLU A 292 -3.55 17.16 14.22
CA GLU A 292 -4.77 17.97 14.23
C GLU A 292 -5.52 17.84 15.56
N THR A 293 -5.67 16.61 16.07
CA THR A 293 -6.37 16.35 17.34
C THR A 293 -5.72 17.09 18.51
N LEU A 294 -4.38 17.13 18.55
CA LEU A 294 -3.60 17.82 19.58
C LEU A 294 -3.41 19.32 19.30
N GLY A 295 -3.77 19.82 18.11
CA GLY A 295 -3.55 21.21 17.72
C GLY A 295 -2.07 21.56 17.50
N LEU A 296 -1.25 20.58 17.10
CA LEU A 296 0.16 20.76 16.81
C LEU A 296 0.36 21.40 15.43
N ARG A 297 1.45 22.16 15.26
CA ARG A 297 1.72 22.90 14.01
C ARG A 297 2.28 22.03 12.88
N ARG A 298 3.00 20.95 13.20
CA ARG A 298 3.76 20.15 12.22
C ARG A 298 3.72 18.68 12.57
N TYR A 299 3.19 17.85 11.65
CA TYR A 299 3.17 16.40 11.83
C TYR A 299 4.56 15.77 11.80
N ARG A 300 5.53 16.41 11.14
CA ARG A 300 6.89 15.88 10.98
C ARG A 300 7.64 15.66 12.30
N VAL A 301 7.28 16.39 13.35
CA VAL A 301 7.86 16.23 14.70
C VAL A 301 7.41 14.91 15.35
N LEU A 302 6.23 14.39 14.97
CA LEU A 302 5.67 13.15 15.53
C LEU A 302 6.19 11.89 14.82
N ILE A 303 6.77 12.00 13.63
CA ILE A 303 7.14 10.84 12.79
C ILE A 303 8.15 9.92 13.48
N LEU A 304 9.11 10.45 14.23
CA LEU A 304 10.09 9.62 14.92
C LEU A 304 9.57 9.01 16.24
N PRO A 305 8.93 9.77 17.16
CA PRO A 305 8.40 9.17 18.39
C PRO A 305 7.27 8.17 18.10
N LEU A 306 6.41 8.45 17.11
CA LEU A 306 5.36 7.50 16.72
C LEU A 306 5.95 6.21 16.13
N SER A 307 7.06 6.25 15.40
CA SER A 307 7.62 5.05 14.79
C SER A 307 8.25 4.12 15.82
N MET A 308 8.87 4.67 16.86
CA MET A 308 9.33 3.90 18.02
C MET A 308 8.17 3.20 18.71
N LEU A 309 7.03 3.89 18.86
CA LEU A 309 5.83 3.31 19.44
C LEU A 309 5.19 2.26 18.50
N VAL A 310 5.21 2.48 17.18
CA VAL A 310 4.78 1.45 16.19
C VAL A 310 5.66 0.21 16.29
N MET A 311 6.98 0.36 16.43
CA MET A 311 7.89 -0.76 16.61
C MET A 311 7.51 -1.57 17.84
N TRP A 312 7.41 -0.93 19.00
CA TRP A 312 7.00 -1.60 20.24
C TRP A 312 5.63 -2.28 20.10
N LEU A 313 4.64 -1.57 19.57
CA LEU A 313 3.28 -2.08 19.41
C LEU A 313 3.24 -3.27 18.43
N SER A 314 4.02 -3.23 17.34
CA SER A 314 4.07 -4.31 16.36
C SER A 314 4.58 -5.63 16.95
N ILE A 315 5.42 -5.57 17.98
CA ILE A 315 5.94 -6.76 18.68
C ILE A 315 4.90 -7.30 19.67
N VAL A 316 4.20 -6.40 20.38
CA VAL A 316 3.26 -6.75 21.45
C VAL A 316 1.86 -7.13 20.94
N VAL A 317 1.47 -6.66 19.75
CA VAL A 317 0.08 -6.77 19.27
C VAL A 317 -0.44 -8.20 19.15
N TYR A 318 0.42 -9.18 18.83
CA TYR A 318 0.13 -10.62 18.95
C TYR A 318 1.43 -11.43 19.05
N GLN A 319 1.40 -12.49 19.85
CA GLN A 319 2.59 -13.27 20.18
C GLN A 319 3.04 -14.17 19.02
N ASN A 320 2.09 -14.70 18.26
CA ASN A 320 2.38 -15.62 17.16
C ASN A 320 1.36 -15.51 16.01
N ILE A 321 1.72 -16.10 14.88
CA ILE A 321 0.92 -16.01 13.65
C ILE A 321 -0.45 -16.74 13.78
N VAL A 322 -0.57 -17.73 14.66
CA VAL A 322 -1.83 -18.44 14.91
C VAL A 322 -2.82 -17.53 15.64
N GLU A 323 -2.35 -16.79 16.64
CA GLU A 323 -3.14 -15.77 17.32
C GLU A 323 -3.61 -14.70 16.34
N PHE A 324 -2.77 -14.26 15.40
CA PHE A 324 -3.15 -13.34 14.34
C PHE A 324 -4.30 -13.85 13.47
N LEU A 325 -4.31 -15.13 13.10
CA LEU A 325 -5.39 -15.73 12.31
C LEU A 325 -6.73 -15.78 13.04
N ASN A 326 -6.71 -15.90 14.37
CA ASN A 326 -7.94 -15.88 15.18
C ASN A 326 -8.40 -14.44 15.47
N PHE A 327 -7.45 -13.54 15.72
CA PHE A 327 -7.71 -12.14 16.02
C PHE A 327 -8.27 -11.37 14.82
N THR A 328 -7.74 -11.61 13.62
CA THR A 328 -8.04 -10.77 12.43
C THR A 328 -9.50 -10.85 11.97
N PRO A 329 -10.11 -12.03 11.77
CA PRO A 329 -11.48 -12.13 11.27
C PRO A 329 -12.53 -11.70 12.30
N ALA A 330 -12.25 -11.89 13.60
CA ALA A 330 -13.21 -11.62 14.66
C ALA A 330 -13.10 -10.19 15.21
N ILE A 331 -11.91 -9.79 15.67
CA ILE A 331 -11.71 -8.56 16.44
C ILE A 331 -11.34 -7.41 15.49
N TRP A 332 -10.31 -7.62 14.65
CA TRP A 332 -9.86 -6.55 13.74
C TRP A 332 -10.92 -6.17 12.72
N SER A 333 -11.61 -7.15 12.11
CA SER A 333 -12.71 -6.87 11.16
C SER A 333 -13.83 -6.04 11.79
N LEU A 334 -14.24 -6.36 13.03
CA LEU A 334 -15.27 -5.59 13.74
C LEU A 334 -14.77 -4.17 14.06
N TYR A 335 -13.53 -4.05 14.53
CA TYR A 335 -12.89 -2.76 14.78
C TYR A 335 -12.80 -1.89 13.51
N CYS A 336 -12.38 -2.47 12.38
CA CYS A 336 -12.35 -1.78 11.09
C CYS A 336 -13.74 -1.36 10.62
N THR A 337 -14.77 -2.19 10.84
CA THR A 337 -16.16 -1.87 10.49
C THR A 337 -16.62 -0.55 11.13
N CYS A 338 -16.20 -0.28 12.36
CA CYS A 338 -16.50 0.97 13.05
C CYS A 338 -16.01 2.20 12.28
N PHE A 339 -14.84 2.15 11.64
CA PHE A 339 -14.24 3.29 10.93
C PHE A 339 -14.59 3.31 9.44
N VAL A 340 -14.77 2.16 8.81
CA VAL A 340 -15.08 2.02 7.39
C VAL A 340 -16.54 2.34 7.11
N VAL A 341 -17.48 1.95 7.99
CA VAL A 341 -18.92 2.13 7.75
C VAL A 341 -19.59 2.96 8.82
N VAL A 342 -19.49 2.53 10.08
CA VAL A 342 -20.34 3.07 11.15
C VAL A 342 -20.06 4.55 11.36
N LEU A 343 -18.79 4.93 11.51
CA LEU A 343 -18.40 6.30 11.78
C LEU A 343 -18.75 7.25 10.61
N PRO A 344 -18.38 6.98 9.34
CA PRO A 344 -18.80 7.82 8.22
C PRO A 344 -20.33 7.94 8.10
N LEU A 345 -21.08 6.86 8.33
CA LEU A 345 -22.54 6.87 8.26
C LEU A 345 -23.17 7.70 9.38
N LEU A 346 -22.69 7.56 10.62
CA LEU A 346 -23.11 8.37 11.76
C LEU A 346 -22.81 9.86 11.53
N LEU A 347 -21.62 10.17 10.99
CA LEU A 347 -21.26 11.55 10.67
C LEU A 347 -22.21 12.17 9.66
N ILE A 348 -22.55 11.45 8.57
CA ILE A 348 -23.54 11.94 7.59
C ILE A 348 -24.90 12.16 8.25
N MET A 349 -25.34 11.25 9.12
CA MET A 349 -26.62 11.39 9.82
C MET A 349 -26.63 12.64 10.71
N ILE A 350 -25.63 12.82 11.56
CA ILE A 350 -25.51 13.98 12.47
C ILE A 350 -25.39 15.28 11.67
N ASP A 351 -24.58 15.28 10.62
CA ASP A 351 -24.35 16.42 9.74
C ASP A 351 -25.65 16.85 9.00
N ARG A 352 -26.47 15.91 8.55
CA ARG A 352 -27.78 16.19 7.96
C ARG A 352 -28.78 16.72 8.98
N LEU A 353 -28.80 16.18 10.19
CA LEU A 353 -29.67 16.63 11.27
C LEU A 353 -29.32 18.05 11.75
N ARG A 354 -28.02 18.36 11.85
CA ARG A 354 -27.54 19.63 12.41
C ARG A 354 -27.53 20.78 11.40
N PHE A 355 -27.16 20.49 10.15
CA PHE A 355 -26.91 21.53 9.14
C PHE A 355 -27.86 21.44 7.93
N GLY A 356 -28.77 20.46 7.88
CA GLY A 356 -29.73 20.29 6.79
C GLY A 356 -29.03 20.07 5.44
N SER A 357 -29.53 20.70 4.37
CA SER A 357 -28.96 20.59 3.01
C SER A 357 -27.78 21.55 2.74
N LYS A 358 -27.47 22.50 3.63
CA LYS A 358 -26.37 23.46 3.44
C LYS A 358 -25.20 23.09 4.36
N PRO A 359 -23.94 23.05 3.90
CA PRO A 359 -22.79 22.85 4.79
C PRO A 359 -22.82 23.88 5.92
N GLY A 360 -22.56 23.47 7.15
CA GLY A 360 -22.52 24.38 8.30
C GLY A 360 -21.62 25.58 8.01
N GLY A 361 -22.11 26.80 8.26
CA GLY A 361 -21.44 28.06 7.87
C GLY A 361 -20.00 28.22 8.40
N GLN A 362 -19.62 27.45 9.43
CA GLN A 362 -18.26 27.38 9.97
C GLN A 362 -17.25 26.67 9.03
N ALA A 363 -17.69 25.85 8.08
CA ALA A 363 -16.83 25.20 7.09
C ALA A 363 -16.12 26.21 6.17
N LYS A 364 -16.75 27.37 5.91
CA LYS A 364 -16.12 28.45 5.13
C LYS A 364 -15.07 29.22 5.93
N GLN A 365 -15.27 29.39 7.24
CA GLN A 365 -14.34 30.15 8.11
C GLN A 365 -13.12 29.32 8.54
N GLY A 366 -13.29 28.01 8.81
CA GLY A 366 -12.18 27.10 9.12
C GLY A 366 -11.22 26.91 7.93
N ALA A 367 -11.77 26.80 6.72
CA ALA A 367 -10.98 26.75 5.48
C ALA A 367 -10.19 28.06 5.23
N GLN A 368 -10.76 29.23 5.57
CA GLN A 368 -10.07 30.52 5.48
C GLN A 368 -8.98 30.70 6.56
N GLN A 369 -9.20 30.22 7.79
CA GLN A 369 -8.19 30.29 8.85
C GLN A 369 -7.01 29.32 8.63
N GLN A 370 -7.26 28.10 8.14
CA GLN A 370 -6.18 27.19 7.74
C GLN A 370 -5.41 27.73 6.53
N ALA A 371 -6.09 28.34 5.55
CA ALA A 371 -5.43 29.02 4.43
C ALA A 371 -4.58 30.22 4.89
N GLN A 372 -5.08 31.06 5.80
CA GLN A 372 -4.35 32.23 6.33
C GLN A 372 -3.14 31.84 7.19
N GLN A 373 -3.24 30.80 8.02
CA GLN A 373 -2.07 30.31 8.78
C GLN A 373 -1.00 29.68 7.88
N SER A 374 -1.37 29.13 6.73
CA SER A 374 -0.43 28.62 5.73
C SER A 374 0.18 29.69 4.80
N GLY A 375 -0.47 30.86 4.65
CA GLY A 375 -0.01 31.98 3.82
C GLY A 375 0.93 32.96 4.53
N GLN A 376 0.86 33.08 5.86
CA GLN A 376 1.71 34.02 6.62
C GLN A 376 3.14 33.52 6.91
N GLN A 377 3.49 32.28 6.58
CA GLN A 377 4.87 31.75 6.77
C GLN A 377 5.74 31.82 5.51
N GLY A 378 5.33 32.55 4.48
CA GLY A 378 6.10 32.75 3.24
C GLY A 378 6.86 34.08 3.14
N GLY A 379 6.80 34.95 4.14
CA GLY A 379 7.46 36.25 4.07
C GLY A 379 7.89 36.74 5.43
N SER A 380 9.11 36.41 5.83
CA SER A 380 9.93 37.14 6.82
C SER A 380 11.26 36.40 6.98
N GLN A 381 12.26 36.76 6.18
CA GLN A 381 13.68 36.84 6.55
C GLN A 381 14.55 37.08 5.31
N SER A 382 14.84 38.35 5.05
CA SER A 382 16.15 38.80 4.56
C SER A 382 16.25 40.30 4.80
N GLN A 383 17.31 40.66 5.51
CA GLN A 383 17.55 41.92 6.20
C GLN A 383 17.89 43.07 5.24
N GLN A 384 17.56 44.29 5.65
CA GLN A 384 18.21 45.53 5.20
C GLN A 384 19.71 45.53 5.59
N PRO A 385 20.52 46.40 4.97
CA PRO A 385 20.94 47.56 5.73
C PRO A 385 20.85 48.92 4.99
N GLU A 386 20.75 49.93 5.85
CA GLU A 386 20.89 51.39 5.77
C GLU A 386 21.41 52.11 4.51
N ASN A 387 20.63 53.14 4.16
CA ASN A 387 20.98 54.53 3.78
C ASN A 387 22.42 54.89 3.38
N VAL A 388 22.55 55.40 2.14
CA VAL A 388 23.30 56.64 1.83
C VAL A 388 22.52 57.44 0.77
N GLN A 389 22.25 58.70 1.07
CA GLN A 389 21.73 59.72 0.15
C GLN A 389 22.85 60.25 -0.75
N SER A 390 22.58 60.39 -2.05
CA SER A 390 23.09 61.51 -2.87
C SER A 390 22.46 61.53 -4.27
N GLN A 391 21.59 62.52 -4.48
CA GLN A 391 21.54 63.47 -5.60
C GLN A 391 21.83 63.04 -7.07
N GLN A 392 20.90 63.49 -7.93
CA GLN A 392 21.05 64.19 -9.23
C GLN A 392 20.47 63.53 -10.50
N ALA A 393 19.67 64.37 -11.19
CA ALA A 393 19.37 64.48 -12.62
C ALA A 393 18.91 63.20 -13.36
N GLY A 394 17.71 63.11 -13.91
CA GLY A 394 17.16 64.03 -14.92
C GLY A 394 17.61 63.56 -16.31
N VAL A 395 16.69 63.02 -17.11
CA VAL A 395 16.54 63.17 -18.57
C VAL A 395 15.46 62.21 -19.08
N GLN A 396 14.56 62.80 -19.88
CA GLN A 396 13.46 62.20 -20.63
C GLN A 396 13.99 61.38 -21.82
N ALA A 397 13.27 60.33 -22.22
CA ALA A 397 12.91 60.09 -23.63
C ALA A 397 11.96 58.89 -23.78
N GLN A 398 10.97 59.08 -24.64
CA GLN A 398 9.90 58.15 -25.04
C GLN A 398 10.31 57.34 -26.31
N PRO A 399 9.46 56.43 -26.84
CA PRO A 399 9.86 55.16 -27.45
C PRO A 399 9.98 55.19 -28.98
N VAL A 400 10.54 54.12 -29.56
CA VAL A 400 10.47 53.85 -31.02
C VAL A 400 10.07 52.40 -31.30
N GLN A 401 9.28 52.33 -32.36
CA GLN A 401 8.47 51.29 -32.99
C GLN A 401 9.24 50.32 -33.91
N ASN A 402 8.49 49.29 -34.35
CA ASN A 402 8.62 48.52 -35.61
C ASN A 402 9.69 47.40 -35.66
N ALA A 403 9.55 46.31 -36.44
CA ALA A 403 8.47 45.61 -37.14
C ALA A 403 9.14 44.43 -37.90
N GLN A 404 8.40 43.32 -38.16
CA GLN A 404 8.49 42.43 -39.35
C GLN A 404 9.83 41.65 -39.59
N ALA A 405 9.95 40.50 -40.27
CA ALA A 405 9.07 39.49 -40.88
C ALA A 405 9.94 38.26 -41.33
N GLN A 406 9.27 37.12 -41.61
CA GLN A 406 9.53 36.14 -42.71
C GLN A 406 10.86 35.33 -42.75
N GLN A 407 10.84 33.99 -42.62
CA GLN A 407 10.54 32.89 -43.58
C GLN A 407 11.79 32.29 -44.29
N THR A 408 11.64 31.03 -44.76
CA THR A 408 12.49 30.19 -45.66
C THR A 408 13.30 29.10 -44.92
N VAL A 409 13.07 27.77 -44.99
CA VAL A 409 12.89 26.73 -46.06
C VAL A 409 14.19 25.98 -46.43
N ALA A 410 14.04 24.65 -46.64
CA ALA A 410 14.93 23.62 -47.24
C ALA A 410 15.93 22.91 -46.29
N GLN A 411 15.91 21.59 -46.05
CA GLN A 411 15.97 20.36 -46.89
C GLN A 411 17.31 20.06 -47.60
N GLY A 412 17.82 18.84 -47.33
CA GLY A 412 18.89 18.07 -48.00
C GLY A 412 19.42 17.01 -47.01
N GLN A 413 19.14 15.69 -47.09
CA GLN A 413 19.63 14.65 -48.02
C GLN A 413 21.15 14.76 -48.28
N GLN A 414 22.00 13.72 -48.28
CA GLN A 414 21.88 12.27 -48.38
C GLN A 414 23.28 11.64 -48.22
N GLN A 415 23.35 10.33 -47.88
CA GLN A 415 24.39 9.34 -48.29
C GLN A 415 25.82 9.53 -47.74
N ASN A 416 26.70 8.53 -47.53
CA ASN A 416 26.84 7.09 -47.80
C ASN A 416 27.89 6.61 -46.75
N GLY A 417 27.97 5.37 -46.28
CA GLY A 417 28.38 4.21 -47.06
C GLY A 417 28.83 3.08 -46.13
N SER A 418 28.59 1.87 -46.61
CA SER A 418 28.80 0.53 -46.05
C SER A 418 30.20 -0.04 -46.37
N GLU A 419 30.69 -0.98 -45.55
CA GLU A 419 31.38 -2.25 -45.90
C GLU A 419 31.84 -2.94 -44.57
N GLN A 420 31.40 -4.14 -44.19
CA GLN A 420 31.88 -5.50 -44.58
C GLN A 420 33.41 -5.67 -44.39
N GLN A 421 34.01 -6.71 -43.81
CA GLN A 421 33.63 -8.08 -43.43
C GLN A 421 34.87 -8.74 -42.73
N SER A 422 34.69 -9.89 -42.07
CA SER A 422 35.68 -11.01 -41.92
C SER A 422 36.55 -11.12 -40.64
N ALA A 423 36.32 -12.22 -39.90
CA ALA A 423 37.25 -12.94 -39.00
C ALA A 423 38.17 -13.88 -39.85
N PRO A 424 39.04 -14.81 -39.33
CA PRO A 424 39.20 -15.28 -37.93
C PRO A 424 40.64 -15.67 -37.45
N GLY A 425 40.75 -15.92 -36.14
CA GLY A 425 41.56 -17.01 -35.52
C GLY A 425 43.01 -16.70 -35.11
N THR A 426 43.37 -17.01 -33.85
CA THR A 426 44.55 -17.81 -33.45
C THR A 426 44.49 -18.15 -31.95
N GLN A 427 44.89 -19.38 -31.64
CA GLN A 427 44.91 -20.08 -30.36
C GLN A 427 45.97 -19.57 -29.38
N GLN A 428 45.72 -19.74 -28.08
CA GLN A 428 46.80 -20.07 -27.14
C GLN A 428 46.27 -20.97 -25.99
N LYS A 429 46.64 -22.25 -26.04
CA LYS A 429 46.67 -23.21 -24.92
C LYS A 429 48.01 -23.04 -24.21
N ILE A 430 48.06 -22.95 -22.87
CA ILE A 430 49.00 -23.67 -21.97
C ILE A 430 48.35 -23.74 -20.58
N GLY A 431 48.29 -24.94 -19.98
CA GLY A 431 47.83 -25.18 -18.60
C GLY A 431 47.69 -26.66 -18.28
N VAL A 432 48.84 -27.32 -18.07
CA VAL A 432 49.08 -28.73 -17.70
C VAL A 432 48.61 -28.99 -16.26
N GLN A 433 47.68 -29.93 -16.04
CA GLN A 433 47.84 -31.31 -15.52
C GLN A 433 48.23 -31.46 -14.02
N ALA A 434 47.28 -32.01 -13.28
CA ALA A 434 47.34 -33.02 -12.20
C ALA A 434 48.35 -32.90 -11.03
N GLU A 435 47.80 -32.98 -9.81
CA GLU A 435 48.38 -33.75 -8.71
C GLU A 435 47.28 -34.62 -8.08
N ILE A 436 47.62 -35.90 -7.90
CA ILE A 436 46.77 -37.02 -7.50
C ILE A 436 47.12 -37.44 -6.06
N ASP A 437 46.10 -37.96 -5.38
CA ASP A 437 46.12 -38.89 -4.25
C ASP A 437 46.42 -38.43 -2.81
N GLY A 438 45.56 -38.94 -1.93
CA GLY A 438 45.96 -39.28 -0.56
C GLY A 438 44.94 -38.96 0.52
N ARG A 439 43.86 -39.74 0.62
CA ARG A 439 43.33 -40.37 1.87
C ARG A 439 41.82 -40.62 1.81
N GLN A 440 41.46 -41.81 1.34
CA GLN A 440 40.36 -42.56 1.93
C GLN A 440 40.89 -43.46 3.05
N SER A 441 39.99 -43.72 4.00
CA SER A 441 39.90 -44.86 4.92
C SER A 441 40.40 -44.70 6.36
N GLN A 442 39.51 -45.18 7.25
CA GLN A 442 39.58 -45.36 8.70
C GLN A 442 39.21 -44.09 9.51
N THR A 443 38.04 -44.02 10.15
CA THR A 443 37.75 -44.85 11.33
C THR A 443 36.24 -45.08 11.50
N ASN A 444 35.90 -46.33 11.79
CA ASN A 444 34.58 -46.86 12.10
C ASN A 444 34.13 -46.56 13.54
N ALA A 445 32.80 -46.66 13.73
CA ALA A 445 32.09 -47.24 14.87
C ALA A 445 31.98 -46.48 16.21
N VAL A 446 30.76 -46.03 16.52
CA VAL A 446 30.02 -46.28 17.77
C VAL A 446 28.51 -46.19 17.43
N GLN A 447 27.84 -47.32 17.10
CA GLN A 447 26.90 -48.05 17.97
C GLN A 447 25.96 -47.19 18.82
N ASN A 448 24.65 -47.24 18.53
CA ASN A 448 23.64 -47.32 19.60
C ASN A 448 22.35 -48.01 19.09
N HIS A 449 21.99 -49.06 19.81
CA HIS A 449 20.84 -49.94 19.63
C HIS A 449 19.52 -49.23 19.97
N VAL A 450 18.48 -49.49 19.17
CA VAL A 450 17.07 -49.26 19.52
C VAL A 450 16.34 -50.60 19.44
N PRO A 451 15.71 -51.11 20.52
CA PRO A 451 14.87 -52.30 20.45
C PRO A 451 13.40 -51.99 20.07
N PRO A 452 12.67 -52.93 19.43
CA PRO A 452 11.29 -52.77 18.97
C PRO A 452 10.23 -53.06 20.08
N PRO A 453 8.93 -52.78 19.84
CA PRO A 453 7.93 -52.57 20.88
C PRO A 453 7.28 -53.87 21.39
N THR A 454 7.00 -53.92 22.70
CA THR A 454 6.21 -54.95 23.36
C THR A 454 4.71 -54.66 23.25
N THR A 455 3.98 -55.62 22.69
CA THR A 455 2.53 -55.82 22.82
C THR A 455 2.24 -56.72 24.03
N GLN A 456 1.16 -56.46 24.77
CA GLN A 456 0.18 -57.49 25.21
C GLN A 456 -1.06 -56.87 25.91
N PRO A 457 -2.23 -57.55 25.84
CA PRO A 457 -3.54 -57.12 26.38
C PRO A 457 -3.83 -57.89 27.71
N PRO A 458 -5.07 -58.09 28.26
CA PRO A 458 -6.44 -58.03 27.72
C PRO A 458 -7.18 -56.69 27.89
#